data_AF-A0A6N7LT29-F1
#
_entry.id   AF-A0A6N7LT29-F1
#
_cell.length_a   1.000
_cell.length_b   1.000
_cell.length_c   1.000
_cell.angle_alpha   90.00
_cell.angle_beta   90.00
_cell.angle_gamma   90.00
#
_symmetry.space_group_name_H-M   'P 1'
#
loop_
_entity.id
_entity.type
_entity.pdbx_description
1 polymer ?
#
loop_
_entity_poly.entity_id
_entity_poly.type
_entity_poly.pdbx_seq_one_letter_code
_entity_poly.pdbx_strand_id
1 'polypeptide(L)'
;MNKKTIMILILMPLLMMSCQSASAIANGMQPLEDSDLRKVVGQGLIVSDYIQGDALANPNEYSTPFDFYRIGLDGELALNLNISKLQLGCGGINDHLSGHAGCDIDIDYGSFMGRNGTALGEPGSAFKLLRPYIEFAVKNDDSPTLREIAGIKIGAQSADGAISAGRRYFTNGAINQENTALATTCNTGASTGNGVLGCHSGINSVSGFLGAELSISMRVQARICGGALVFGGCLGIPVPLDAWGCTGRTQFTGDPCGTGLSDALFVDIAGTRMQTLGLRSAKLKLDGNGFSSLITTLLDSAYAQLNTDLRSVHKLTFEDTPDFFISFQREPIAYPRYSKLPPISELAGNEFDGCNTSYATARCNSAYAVPANTGWWLNAPSVKLLDVLNESANLGLLSIGDALDLLAAPGYLIEHPEFELSPAKNCYGSSNFC
;
A
#
# COMPACT_ATOMS: atom_id res chain seq x y z
N MET A 1 -50.55 -71.64 -15.92
CA MET A 1 -51.45 -72.67 -15.36
C MET A 1 -50.62 -73.89 -14.95
N ASN A 2 -51.01 -74.51 -13.83
CA ASN A 2 -50.46 -75.69 -13.12
C ASN A 2 -49.17 -75.44 -12.30
N LYS A 3 -49.24 -75.25 -10.97
CA LYS A 3 -49.48 -76.24 -9.86
C LYS A 3 -48.31 -77.24 -9.80
N LYS A 4 -47.68 -77.63 -8.68
CA LYS A 4 -47.93 -77.52 -7.22
C LYS A 4 -46.72 -78.24 -6.52
N THR A 5 -46.08 -77.66 -5.49
CA THR A 5 -45.98 -78.15 -4.07
C THR A 5 -44.77 -79.02 -3.66
N ILE A 6 -44.34 -78.83 -2.39
CA ILE A 6 -43.65 -79.74 -1.43
C ILE A 6 -42.12 -79.88 -1.62
N MET A 7 -41.27 -79.25 -0.78
CA MET A 7 -40.91 -79.54 0.64
C MET A 7 -40.02 -80.77 0.78
N ILE A 8 -38.73 -80.58 1.11
CA ILE A 8 -37.96 -81.47 1.99
C ILE A 8 -37.01 -80.60 2.84
N LEU A 9 -37.10 -80.89 4.13
CA LEU A 9 -36.45 -80.31 5.29
C LEU A 9 -35.37 -81.32 5.74
N ILE A 10 -34.13 -80.87 5.98
CA ILE A 10 -33.13 -81.56 6.82
C ILE A 10 -32.46 -80.45 7.66
N LEU A 11 -32.95 -80.15 8.87
CA LEU A 11 -32.44 -80.56 10.19
C LEU A 11 -30.90 -80.48 10.31
N MET A 12 -30.34 -79.40 10.90
CA MET A 12 -29.96 -79.23 12.34
C MET A 12 -28.48 -79.65 12.62
N PRO A 13 -27.79 -79.19 13.69
CA PRO A 13 -27.60 -77.87 14.32
C PRO A 13 -26.11 -77.60 14.72
N LEU A 14 -25.90 -76.61 15.61
CA LEU A 14 -24.70 -76.24 16.42
C LEU A 14 -23.76 -75.24 15.70
N LEU A 15 -23.53 -74.01 16.21
CA LEU A 15 -23.08 -73.70 17.55
C LEU A 15 -23.24 -72.18 17.85
N MET A 16 -23.91 -71.88 18.96
CA MET A 16 -23.71 -70.76 19.91
C MET A 16 -23.22 -69.39 19.43
N MET A 17 -24.05 -68.35 19.63
CA MET A 17 -23.52 -67.06 20.10
C MET A 17 -24.55 -66.32 20.97
N SER A 18 -24.06 -65.83 22.10
CA SER A 18 -24.75 -65.33 23.27
C SER A 18 -25.45 -63.98 23.05
N CYS A 19 -26.67 -63.89 23.60
CA CYS A 19 -27.40 -62.66 23.83
C CYS A 19 -26.76 -61.92 25.03
N GLN A 20 -26.31 -60.68 24.82
CA GLN A 20 -26.01 -59.75 25.91
C GLN A 20 -26.76 -58.44 25.65
N SER A 21 -27.59 -58.09 26.61
CA SER A 21 -28.39 -56.88 26.68
C SER A 21 -27.47 -55.68 26.91
N ALA A 22 -27.46 -54.73 25.97
CA ALA A 22 -26.83 -53.43 26.19
C ALA A 22 -27.85 -52.49 26.86
N SER A 23 -27.63 -52.20 28.14
CA SER A 23 -28.34 -51.15 28.87
C SER A 23 -27.90 -49.78 28.36
N ALA A 24 -28.84 -48.97 27.88
CA ALA A 24 -28.59 -47.58 27.51
C ALA A 24 -28.31 -46.75 28.79
N ILE A 25 -27.08 -46.24 28.93
CA ILE A 25 -26.72 -45.24 29.93
C ILE A 25 -27.17 -43.88 29.39
N ALA A 26 -28.12 -43.25 30.08
CA ALA A 26 -28.47 -41.86 29.86
C ALA A 26 -27.33 -40.98 30.39
N ASN A 27 -26.40 -40.61 29.52
CA ASN A 27 -25.48 -39.51 29.78
C ASN A 27 -26.27 -38.21 29.65
N GLY A 28 -26.51 -37.55 30.79
CA GLY A 28 -26.96 -36.16 30.81
C GLY A 28 -25.94 -35.24 30.14
N MET A 29 -26.41 -34.10 29.65
CA MET A 29 -25.54 -33.04 29.10
C MET A 29 -24.49 -32.66 30.15
N GLN A 30 -23.21 -32.94 29.88
CA GLN A 30 -22.12 -32.46 30.72
C GLN A 30 -21.75 -31.02 30.30
N PRO A 31 -21.52 -30.10 31.26
CA PRO A 31 -20.95 -28.80 30.97
C PRO A 31 -19.50 -28.99 30.46
N LEU A 32 -19.17 -28.30 29.36
CA LEU A 32 -17.83 -28.30 28.76
C LEU A 32 -16.88 -27.44 29.60
N GLU A 33 -15.65 -27.92 29.82
CA GLU A 33 -14.56 -27.12 30.38
C GLU A 33 -13.97 -26.19 29.29
N ASP A 34 -13.29 -25.10 29.68
CA ASP A 34 -12.67 -24.13 28.74
C ASP A 34 -11.72 -24.79 27.71
N SER A 35 -11.09 -25.89 28.09
CA SER A 35 -10.20 -26.68 27.23
C SER A 35 -10.95 -27.45 26.13
N ASP A 36 -12.22 -27.77 26.36
CA ASP A 36 -13.11 -28.43 25.41
C ASP A 36 -13.98 -27.43 24.64
N LEU A 37 -14.30 -26.27 25.22
CA LEU A 37 -14.85 -25.12 24.47
C LEU A 37 -13.88 -24.63 23.38
N ARG A 38 -12.57 -24.67 23.65
CA ARG A 38 -11.52 -24.40 22.65
C ARG A 38 -11.52 -25.37 21.46
N LYS A 39 -12.07 -26.59 21.63
CA LYS A 39 -12.16 -27.61 20.57
C LYS A 39 -13.46 -27.52 19.76
N VAL A 40 -14.43 -26.71 20.19
CA VAL A 40 -15.63 -26.44 19.40
C VAL A 40 -15.28 -25.45 18.30
N VAL A 41 -14.75 -25.97 17.18
CA VAL A 41 -14.59 -25.19 15.95
C VAL A 41 -15.94 -25.18 15.23
N GLY A 42 -16.80 -24.23 15.60
CA GLY A 42 -17.83 -23.77 14.68
C GLY A 42 -17.17 -22.97 13.56
N GLN A 43 -17.70 -23.04 12.34
CA GLN A 43 -17.50 -21.98 11.33
C GLN A 43 -18.17 -20.70 11.85
N GLY A 44 -17.54 -20.08 12.85
CA GLY A 44 -18.01 -18.88 13.50
C GLY A 44 -17.63 -17.67 12.67
N LEU A 45 -18.58 -16.74 12.53
CA LEU A 45 -18.29 -15.44 11.92
C LEU A 45 -17.19 -14.71 12.70
N ILE A 46 -17.05 -14.92 14.01
CA ILE A 46 -15.97 -14.34 14.84
C ILE A 46 -14.88 -15.39 15.04
N VAL A 47 -13.65 -15.04 14.67
CA VAL A 47 -12.44 -15.86 14.81
C VAL A 47 -11.49 -15.16 15.78
N SER A 48 -10.94 -15.92 16.73
CA SER A 48 -9.95 -15.41 17.68
C SER A 48 -8.64 -16.19 17.61
N ASP A 49 -7.52 -15.51 17.82
CA ASP A 49 -6.20 -16.11 17.76
C ASP A 49 -5.25 -15.47 18.78
N TYR A 50 -4.26 -16.25 19.22
CA TYR A 50 -3.23 -15.84 20.17
C TYR A 50 -1.85 -16.18 19.60
N ILE A 51 -0.95 -15.20 19.62
CA ILE A 51 0.41 -15.34 19.08
C ILE A 51 1.38 -14.77 20.10
N GLN A 52 2.34 -15.57 20.54
CA GLN A 52 3.48 -15.07 21.33
C GLN A 52 4.47 -14.34 20.43
N GLY A 53 5.08 -13.29 20.95
CA GLY A 53 5.97 -12.41 20.18
C GLY A 53 7.24 -13.03 19.62
N ASP A 54 7.56 -14.27 20.01
CA ASP A 54 8.68 -15.07 19.52
C ASP A 54 8.24 -16.34 18.76
N ALA A 55 6.94 -16.56 18.58
CA ALA A 55 6.41 -17.82 18.02
C ALA A 55 6.55 -17.95 16.49
N LEU A 56 6.66 -16.84 15.76
CA LEU A 56 6.73 -16.83 14.29
C LEU A 56 8.15 -16.61 13.76
N ALA A 57 8.33 -16.82 12.45
CA ALA A 57 9.62 -16.70 11.79
C ALA A 57 10.23 -15.28 11.89
N ASN A 58 11.51 -15.23 12.27
CA ASN A 58 12.30 -14.01 12.45
C ASN A 58 11.64 -12.98 13.40
N PRO A 59 11.45 -13.34 14.68
CA PRO A 59 11.04 -12.38 15.71
C PRO A 59 12.14 -11.35 15.96
N ASN A 60 11.77 -10.20 16.49
CA ASN A 60 12.70 -9.09 16.74
C ASN A 60 12.37 -8.38 18.06
N GLU A 61 13.21 -7.42 18.47
CA GLU A 61 13.05 -6.67 19.71
C GLU A 61 11.72 -5.90 19.84
N TYR A 62 11.01 -5.69 18.72
CA TYR A 62 9.71 -5.04 18.67
C TYR A 62 8.53 -6.03 18.64
N SER A 63 8.78 -7.34 18.55
CA SER A 63 7.75 -8.39 18.68
C SER A 63 7.87 -9.15 20.00
N THR A 64 9.09 -9.53 20.41
CA THR A 64 9.34 -10.40 21.57
C THR A 64 8.83 -9.89 22.92
N PRO A 65 8.69 -8.57 23.19
CA PRO A 65 8.14 -8.11 24.46
C PRO A 65 6.62 -8.28 24.61
N PHE A 66 5.92 -8.71 23.55
CA PHE A 66 4.46 -8.64 23.47
C PHE A 66 3.83 -10.00 23.15
N ASP A 67 2.65 -10.18 23.71
CA ASP A 67 1.69 -11.20 23.30
C ASP A 67 0.55 -10.55 22.50
N PHE A 68 0.11 -11.23 21.44
CA PHE A 68 -0.85 -10.69 20.49
C PHE A 68 -2.17 -11.44 20.55
N TYR A 69 -3.25 -10.69 20.73
CA TYR A 69 -4.62 -11.21 20.79
C TYR A 69 -5.44 -10.63 19.65
N ARG A 70 -5.82 -11.47 18.68
CA ARG A 70 -6.60 -11.06 17.51
C ARG A 70 -8.04 -11.54 17.64
N ILE A 71 -8.97 -10.65 17.28
CA ILE A 71 -10.39 -10.96 17.11
C ILE A 71 -10.81 -10.41 15.75
N GLY A 72 -11.28 -11.27 14.86
CA GLY A 72 -11.66 -10.89 13.50
C GLY A 72 -12.96 -11.52 13.05
N LEU A 73 -13.41 -11.08 11.88
CA LEU A 73 -14.56 -11.62 11.19
C LEU A 73 -14.10 -12.54 10.05
N ASP A 74 -14.76 -13.68 9.86
CA ASP A 74 -14.63 -14.49 8.64
C ASP A 74 -15.64 -14.01 7.59
N GLY A 75 -15.34 -12.89 6.95
CA GLY A 75 -16.20 -12.27 5.93
C GLY A 75 -15.53 -11.12 5.19
N GLU A 76 -16.24 -10.53 4.23
CA GLU A 76 -15.81 -9.33 3.49
C GLU A 76 -16.55 -8.10 4.04
N LEU A 77 -15.81 -7.06 4.41
CA LEU A 77 -16.34 -5.73 4.68
C LEU A 77 -16.15 -4.86 3.45
N ALA A 78 -17.26 -4.50 2.80
CA ALA A 78 -17.29 -3.58 1.68
C ALA A 78 -17.68 -2.17 2.16
N LEU A 79 -16.87 -1.17 1.84
CA LEU A 79 -17.07 0.23 2.26
C LEU A 79 -16.88 1.20 1.09
N ASN A 80 -17.70 2.24 1.05
CA ASN A 80 -17.52 3.39 0.17
C ASN A 80 -17.63 4.63 1.07
N LEU A 81 -16.56 5.41 1.17
CA LEU A 81 -16.46 6.50 2.15
C LEU A 81 -15.87 7.74 1.50
N ASN A 82 -16.38 8.91 1.90
CA ASN A 82 -15.79 10.23 1.61
C ASN A 82 -15.50 10.93 2.92
N ILE A 83 -14.31 11.49 3.05
CA ILE A 83 -13.79 12.10 4.26
C ILE A 83 -13.20 13.46 3.88
N SER A 84 -13.81 14.55 4.34
CA SER A 84 -13.31 15.89 4.05
C SER A 84 -11.92 16.12 4.64
N LYS A 85 -11.66 15.57 5.84
CA LYS A 85 -10.38 15.66 6.55
C LYS A 85 -10.19 14.43 7.44
N LEU A 86 -9.16 13.65 7.19
CA LEU A 86 -8.73 12.54 8.06
C LEU A 86 -7.50 13.00 8.83
N GLN A 87 -7.63 13.14 10.15
CA GLN A 87 -6.55 13.59 11.02
C GLN A 87 -6.41 12.66 12.23
N LEU A 88 -5.26 12.01 12.34
CA LEU A 88 -4.94 11.05 13.40
C LEU A 88 -3.57 11.40 14.01
N GLY A 89 -3.47 11.33 15.34
CA GLY A 89 -2.21 11.56 16.05
C GLY A 89 -1.75 13.03 16.11
N CYS A 90 -2.66 13.99 15.90
CA CYS A 90 -2.35 15.41 16.05
C CYS A 90 -2.11 15.78 17.52
N GLY A 91 -1.08 16.57 17.84
CA GLY A 91 -0.81 16.93 19.25
C GLY A 91 -0.26 15.78 20.09
N GLY A 92 0.09 14.66 19.45
CA GLY A 92 0.49 13.42 20.10
C GLY A 92 1.96 13.38 20.51
N ILE A 93 2.40 12.18 20.89
CA ILE A 93 3.80 11.88 21.25
C ILE A 93 4.81 12.32 20.19
N ASN A 94 4.45 12.24 18.90
CA ASN A 94 5.34 12.66 17.82
C ASN A 94 5.53 14.19 17.76
N ASP A 95 4.61 15.01 18.29
CA ASP A 95 4.86 16.45 18.47
C ASP A 95 5.96 16.68 19.50
N HIS A 96 5.90 15.92 20.61
CA HIS A 96 6.92 15.99 21.66
C HIS A 96 8.29 15.53 21.16
N LEU A 97 8.35 14.45 20.36
CA LEU A 97 9.60 13.90 19.84
C LEU A 97 10.20 14.74 18.70
N SER A 98 9.38 15.29 17.81
CA SER A 98 9.83 16.06 16.64
C SER A 98 10.02 17.55 16.92
N GLY A 99 9.44 18.06 18.02
CA GLY A 99 9.43 19.49 18.34
C GLY A 99 8.54 20.34 17.43
N HIS A 100 7.76 19.72 16.54
CA HIS A 100 6.90 20.39 15.57
C HIS A 100 5.48 19.85 15.66
N ALA A 101 4.50 20.77 15.70
CA ALA A 101 3.10 20.40 15.69
C ALA A 101 2.72 19.74 14.36
N GLY A 102 2.02 18.62 14.43
CA GLY A 102 1.55 17.91 13.24
C GLY A 102 0.71 16.70 13.59
N CYS A 103 0.21 16.02 12.57
CA CYS A 103 -0.53 14.76 12.71
C CYS A 103 0.28 13.62 12.11
N ASP A 104 0.13 12.44 12.67
CA ASP A 104 0.75 11.22 12.15
C ASP A 104 0.16 10.84 10.79
N ILE A 105 -1.16 10.96 10.65
CA ILE A 105 -1.85 10.83 9.36
C ILE A 105 -2.74 12.06 9.19
N ASP A 106 -2.51 12.80 8.10
CA ASP A 106 -3.31 13.94 7.69
C ASP A 106 -3.58 13.86 6.19
N ILE A 107 -4.85 13.65 5.83
CA ILE A 107 -5.31 13.58 4.44
C ILE A 107 -6.50 14.52 4.25
N ASP A 108 -6.38 15.43 3.30
CA ASP A 108 -7.49 16.24 2.80
C ASP A 108 -8.29 15.48 1.75
N TYR A 109 -9.62 15.56 1.81
CA TYR A 109 -10.55 15.02 0.81
C TYR A 109 -10.24 13.56 0.41
N GLY A 110 -10.11 12.69 1.41
CA GLY A 110 -9.91 11.26 1.21
C GLY A 110 -11.20 10.56 0.77
N SER A 111 -11.10 9.67 -0.21
CA SER A 111 -12.20 8.83 -0.69
C SER A 111 -11.75 7.37 -0.77
N PHE A 112 -12.54 6.46 -0.19
CA PHE A 112 -12.33 5.02 -0.29
C PHE A 112 -13.37 4.45 -1.24
N MET A 113 -12.90 3.81 -2.31
CA MET A 113 -13.74 3.27 -3.37
C MET A 113 -13.12 1.99 -3.95
N GLY A 114 -13.81 1.37 -4.91
CA GLY A 114 -13.25 0.25 -5.66
C GLY A 114 -12.13 0.70 -6.61
N ARG A 115 -11.58 -0.25 -7.36
CA ARG A 115 -10.58 -0.02 -8.41
C ARG A 115 -11.01 -0.66 -9.73
N ASN A 116 -10.45 -0.18 -10.83
CA ASN A 116 -10.52 -0.84 -12.14
C ASN A 116 -9.10 -1.10 -12.62
N GLY A 117 -8.58 -2.31 -12.37
CA GLY A 117 -7.16 -2.59 -12.53
C GLY A 117 -6.31 -1.70 -11.61
N THR A 118 -5.47 -0.86 -12.20
CA THR A 118 -4.60 0.14 -11.54
C THR A 118 -5.25 1.53 -11.45
N ALA A 119 -6.46 1.70 -11.99
CA ALA A 119 -7.21 2.96 -11.96
C ALA A 119 -8.19 3.02 -10.77
N LEU A 120 -8.63 4.24 -10.45
CA LEU A 120 -9.76 4.46 -9.53
C LEU A 120 -11.02 3.80 -10.11
N GLY A 121 -11.84 3.19 -9.26
CA GLY A 121 -13.10 2.60 -9.67
C GLY A 121 -14.17 3.65 -9.97
N GLU A 122 -15.35 3.20 -10.38
CA GLU A 122 -16.52 4.07 -10.57
C GLU A 122 -17.00 4.66 -9.23
N PRO A 123 -17.61 5.86 -9.22
CA PRO A 123 -18.24 6.40 -8.02
C PRO A 123 -19.25 5.42 -7.39
N GLY A 124 -19.20 5.27 -6.08
CA GLY A 124 -20.05 4.31 -5.34
C GLY A 124 -19.54 2.87 -5.33
N SER A 125 -18.47 2.53 -6.06
CA SER A 125 -17.82 1.22 -5.97
C SER A 125 -17.17 1.03 -4.59
N ALA A 126 -17.15 -0.22 -4.11
CA ALA A 126 -16.67 -0.51 -2.76
C ALA A 126 -15.17 -0.80 -2.71
N PHE A 127 -14.50 -0.20 -1.72
CA PHE A 127 -13.26 -0.69 -1.16
C PHE A 127 -13.56 -1.91 -0.29
N LYS A 128 -12.81 -3.00 -0.44
CA LYS A 128 -13.07 -4.28 0.20
C LYS A 128 -11.97 -4.64 1.18
N LEU A 129 -12.37 -5.10 2.34
CA LEU A 129 -11.49 -5.64 3.38
C LEU A 129 -11.89 -7.09 3.64
N LEU A 130 -11.03 -8.03 3.26
CA LEU A 130 -11.24 -9.45 3.50
C LEU A 130 -10.77 -9.81 4.91
N ARG A 131 -11.62 -10.49 5.68
CA ARG A 131 -11.39 -10.89 7.06
C ARG A 131 -10.90 -9.74 7.96
N PRO A 132 -11.71 -8.69 8.16
CA PRO A 132 -11.33 -7.58 9.02
C PRO A 132 -11.15 -8.02 10.48
N TYR A 133 -10.22 -7.40 11.19
CA TYR A 133 -9.89 -7.76 12.57
C TYR A 133 -9.41 -6.57 13.40
N ILE A 134 -9.43 -6.78 14.72
CA ILE A 134 -8.75 -5.96 15.73
C ILE A 134 -7.75 -6.88 16.45
N GLU A 135 -6.55 -6.40 16.69
CA GLU A 135 -5.48 -7.12 17.37
C GLU A 135 -4.85 -6.23 18.45
N PHE A 136 -4.67 -6.79 19.64
CA PHE A 136 -4.07 -6.12 20.79
C PHE A 136 -2.67 -6.64 21.01
N ALA A 137 -1.70 -5.74 21.16
CA ALA A 137 -0.36 -6.06 21.64
C ALA A 137 -0.31 -5.83 23.16
N VAL A 138 -0.08 -6.90 23.91
CA VAL A 138 -0.12 -6.92 25.38
C VAL A 138 1.28 -7.16 25.91
N LYS A 139 1.75 -6.28 26.80
CA LYS A 139 3.05 -6.40 27.47
C LYS A 139 2.85 -6.94 28.89
N ASN A 140 3.83 -7.72 29.37
CA ASN A 140 3.79 -8.38 30.69
C ASN A 140 2.50 -9.21 30.90
N ASP A 141 2.09 -9.97 29.88
CA ASP A 141 0.80 -10.68 29.91
C ASP A 141 0.73 -11.71 31.04
N ASP A 142 1.86 -12.30 31.42
CA ASP A 142 2.01 -13.23 32.54
C ASP A 142 1.85 -12.59 33.93
N SER A 143 1.86 -11.25 34.03
CA SER A 143 1.78 -10.50 35.27
C SER A 143 0.49 -9.68 35.38
N PRO A 144 -0.53 -10.13 36.15
CA PRO A 144 -1.82 -9.43 36.24
C PRO A 144 -1.74 -7.97 36.70
N THR A 145 -0.70 -7.60 37.45
CA THR A 145 -0.50 -6.24 37.96
C THR A 145 0.33 -5.35 37.04
N LEU A 146 1.10 -5.93 36.11
CA LEU A 146 1.95 -5.19 35.16
C LEU A 146 1.44 -5.30 33.71
N ARG A 147 0.41 -6.13 33.48
CA ARG A 147 -0.22 -6.34 32.18
C ARG A 147 -0.78 -5.04 31.65
N GLU A 148 -0.41 -4.71 30.42
CA GLU A 148 -0.85 -3.49 29.76
C GLU A 148 -0.99 -3.67 28.26
N ILE A 149 -1.96 -2.97 27.67
CA ILE A 149 -2.08 -2.88 26.21
C ILE A 149 -1.10 -1.82 25.73
N ALA A 150 -0.08 -2.24 24.99
CA ALA A 150 0.93 -1.35 24.43
C ALA A 150 0.52 -0.76 23.08
N GLY A 151 -0.34 -1.47 22.35
CA GLY A 151 -0.84 -1.03 21.05
C GLY A 151 -2.09 -1.78 20.59
N ILE A 152 -2.79 -1.16 19.64
CA ILE A 152 -3.98 -1.69 18.99
C ILE A 152 -3.75 -1.60 17.48
N LYS A 153 -3.99 -2.71 16.79
CA LYS A 153 -3.96 -2.86 15.32
C LYS A 153 -5.38 -3.16 14.84
N ILE A 154 -5.82 -2.45 13.80
CA ILE A 154 -7.11 -2.66 13.14
C ILE A 154 -6.82 -2.86 11.66
N GLY A 155 -7.19 -4.00 11.11
CA GLY A 155 -6.77 -4.37 9.77
C GLY A 155 -7.63 -5.43 9.12
N ALA A 156 -7.10 -6.01 8.05
CA ALA A 156 -7.73 -7.07 7.29
C ALA A 156 -6.67 -8.05 6.78
N GLN A 157 -7.08 -9.29 6.45
CA GLN A 157 -6.21 -10.23 5.77
C GLN A 157 -5.68 -9.61 4.48
N SER A 158 -6.59 -9.06 3.67
CA SER A 158 -6.25 -8.31 2.47
C SER A 158 -7.19 -7.13 2.25
N ALA A 159 -6.70 -6.14 1.51
CA ALA A 159 -7.45 -4.97 1.07
C ALA A 159 -7.46 -4.89 -0.45
N ASP A 160 -8.63 -4.68 -1.04
CA ASP A 160 -8.80 -4.48 -2.47
C ASP A 160 -9.64 -3.23 -2.76
N GLY A 161 -9.09 -2.29 -3.51
CA GLY A 161 -9.78 -1.04 -3.84
C GLY A 161 -8.82 0.10 -4.11
N ALA A 162 -9.30 1.32 -3.94
CA ALA A 162 -8.50 2.52 -4.13
C ALA A 162 -8.81 3.60 -3.10
N ILE A 163 -7.76 4.35 -2.77
CA ILE A 163 -7.85 5.61 -2.05
C ILE A 163 -7.57 6.72 -3.05
N SER A 164 -8.51 7.64 -3.18
CA SER A 164 -8.26 8.95 -3.79
C SER A 164 -8.10 9.99 -2.70
N ALA A 165 -7.17 10.92 -2.86
CA ALA A 165 -6.91 11.97 -1.89
C ALA A 165 -6.86 13.31 -2.57
N GLY A 166 -7.33 14.36 -1.88
CA GLY A 166 -7.05 15.73 -2.26
C GLY A 166 -7.91 16.31 -3.38
N ARG A 167 -7.51 17.51 -3.80
CA ARG A 167 -8.11 18.26 -4.89
C ARG A 167 -7.03 18.86 -5.77
N ARG A 168 -7.37 19.07 -7.03
CA ARG A 168 -6.54 19.81 -7.98
C ARG A 168 -7.22 21.12 -8.36
N TYR A 169 -6.44 22.19 -8.33
CA TYR A 169 -6.84 23.52 -8.79
C TYR A 169 -6.43 23.69 -10.25
N PHE A 170 -7.38 24.10 -11.09
CA PHE A 170 -7.20 24.21 -12.54
C PHE A 170 -7.16 25.67 -13.03
N THR A 171 -7.15 26.63 -12.10
CA THR A 171 -7.13 28.07 -12.44
C THR A 171 -5.80 28.67 -12.02
N ASN A 172 -5.08 29.23 -12.98
CA ASN A 172 -3.82 29.92 -12.73
C ASN A 172 -4.03 31.09 -11.74
N GLY A 173 -3.20 31.16 -10.71
CA GLY A 173 -3.31 32.14 -9.62
C GLY A 173 -4.35 31.80 -8.55
N ALA A 174 -5.02 30.64 -8.61
CA ALA A 174 -5.94 30.22 -7.56
C ALA A 174 -5.21 30.07 -6.22
N ILE A 175 -5.87 30.52 -5.14
CA ILE A 175 -5.36 30.36 -3.78
C ILE A 175 -5.83 29.01 -3.25
N ASN A 176 -4.88 28.13 -2.99
CA ASN A 176 -5.08 26.85 -2.33
C ASN A 176 -5.04 27.06 -0.82
N GLN A 177 -6.21 26.97 -0.20
CA GLN A 177 -6.41 27.22 1.23
C GLN A 177 -5.99 26.03 2.10
N GLU A 178 -5.86 24.84 1.50
CA GLU A 178 -5.40 23.64 2.18
C GLU A 178 -3.86 23.58 2.30
N ASN A 179 -3.14 24.33 1.46
CA ASN A 179 -1.67 24.32 1.42
C ASN A 179 -1.02 25.63 1.92
N THR A 180 -1.63 26.29 2.91
CA THR A 180 -1.22 27.64 3.37
C THR A 180 0.21 27.73 3.92
N ALA A 181 0.83 26.61 4.29
CA ALA A 181 2.14 26.55 4.93
C ALA A 181 3.32 26.23 3.99
N LEU A 182 3.07 25.87 2.72
CA LEU A 182 4.14 25.51 1.76
C LEU A 182 4.05 26.34 0.48
N ALA A 183 3.04 26.09 -0.35
CA ALA A 183 2.81 26.78 -1.60
C ALA A 183 1.32 27.04 -1.78
N THR A 184 0.92 28.31 -1.79
CA THR A 184 -0.49 28.69 -1.69
C THR A 184 -1.11 29.11 -3.02
N THR A 185 -0.30 29.35 -4.05
CA THR A 185 -0.76 29.88 -5.33
C THR A 185 -0.51 28.88 -6.43
N CYS A 186 -1.59 28.43 -7.07
CA CYS A 186 -1.52 27.49 -8.20
C CYS A 186 -0.93 28.17 -9.45
N ASN A 187 0.07 27.55 -10.05
CA ASN A 187 0.55 27.88 -11.40
C ASN A 187 0.32 26.69 -12.32
N THR A 188 -0.76 26.72 -13.10
CA THR A 188 -1.13 25.62 -14.01
C THR A 188 -0.17 25.45 -15.19
N GLY A 189 0.77 26.38 -15.39
CA GLY A 189 1.83 26.27 -16.39
C GLY A 189 3.16 25.76 -15.83
N ALA A 190 3.24 25.47 -14.53
CA ALA A 190 4.44 24.88 -13.93
C ALA A 190 4.45 23.36 -14.16
N SER A 191 5.61 22.81 -14.51
CA SER A 191 5.82 21.36 -14.57
C SER A 191 6.54 20.81 -13.34
N THR A 192 7.12 21.67 -12.51
CA THR A 192 7.86 21.32 -11.29
C THR A 192 7.74 22.41 -10.22
N GLY A 193 8.15 22.09 -8.99
CA GLY A 193 8.32 23.05 -7.90
C GLY A 193 7.02 23.60 -7.28
N ASN A 194 7.14 24.71 -6.57
CA ASN A 194 6.04 25.28 -5.77
C ASN A 194 4.81 25.68 -6.59
N GLY A 195 4.98 26.00 -7.88
CA GLY A 195 3.87 26.30 -8.77
C GLY A 195 2.92 25.13 -8.95
N VAL A 196 3.47 23.91 -9.02
CA VAL A 196 2.73 22.65 -9.03
C VAL A 196 2.10 22.43 -7.66
N LEU A 197 2.88 22.47 -6.58
CA LEU A 197 2.36 22.24 -5.22
C LEU A 197 1.19 23.16 -4.84
N GLY A 198 1.20 24.40 -5.31
CA GLY A 198 0.09 25.34 -5.11
C GLY A 198 -1.20 24.88 -5.78
N CYS A 199 -1.15 24.02 -6.79
CA CYS A 199 -2.30 23.45 -7.46
C CYS A 199 -2.87 22.19 -6.79
N HIS A 200 -2.20 21.63 -5.77
CA HIS A 200 -2.61 20.36 -5.17
C HIS A 200 -2.85 20.46 -3.66
N SER A 201 -3.92 19.82 -3.20
CA SER A 201 -4.11 19.40 -1.81
C SER A 201 -4.17 17.88 -1.76
N GLY A 202 -4.03 17.27 -0.59
CA GLY A 202 -4.11 15.81 -0.49
C GLY A 202 -3.48 15.28 0.78
N ILE A 203 -2.51 14.40 0.64
CA ILE A 203 -1.84 13.77 1.77
C ILE A 203 -0.80 14.76 2.33
N ASN A 204 -1.08 15.32 3.50
CA ASN A 204 -0.19 16.27 4.18
C ASN A 204 0.92 15.57 4.97
N SER A 205 0.60 14.42 5.57
CA SER A 205 1.54 13.55 6.27
C SER A 205 1.00 12.13 6.40
N VAL A 206 1.87 11.13 6.32
CA VAL A 206 1.56 9.73 6.67
C VAL A 206 2.74 9.11 7.44
N SER A 207 2.44 8.64 8.64
CA SER A 207 3.27 7.70 9.39
C SER A 207 2.91 6.29 8.97
N GLY A 208 3.88 5.50 8.52
CA GLY A 208 3.57 4.18 8.01
C GLY A 208 4.70 3.45 7.31
N PHE A 209 4.39 2.22 6.93
CA PHE A 209 5.12 1.41 5.97
C PHE A 209 4.29 1.23 4.70
N LEU A 210 4.87 1.63 3.57
CA LEU A 210 4.32 1.45 2.22
C LEU A 210 5.33 0.65 1.40
N GLY A 211 5.01 -0.60 1.08
CA GLY A 211 5.71 -1.32 0.01
C GLY A 211 5.06 -0.93 -1.30
N ALA A 212 5.66 0.01 -2.02
CA ALA A 212 5.04 0.62 -3.20
C ALA A 212 5.57 0.02 -4.50
N GLU A 213 4.67 -0.28 -5.43
CA GLU A 213 5.01 -0.43 -6.84
C GLU A 213 4.69 0.87 -7.56
N LEU A 214 5.67 1.39 -8.28
CA LEU A 214 5.62 2.70 -8.91
C LEU A 214 5.80 2.54 -10.41
N SER A 215 5.06 3.32 -11.19
CA SER A 215 5.38 3.51 -12.60
C SER A 215 5.00 4.89 -13.08
N ILE A 216 5.80 5.39 -14.00
CA ILE A 216 5.64 6.73 -14.53
C ILE A 216 6.14 6.79 -15.97
N SER A 217 5.39 7.51 -16.80
CA SER A 217 5.72 7.86 -18.17
C SER A 217 5.65 9.38 -18.29
N MET A 218 6.75 10.01 -18.71
CA MET A 218 6.83 11.46 -18.87
C MET A 218 7.43 11.80 -20.21
N ARG A 219 6.78 12.70 -20.94
CA ARG A 219 7.39 13.40 -22.06
C ARG A 219 8.08 14.65 -21.52
N VAL A 220 9.41 14.64 -21.56
CA VAL A 220 10.25 15.71 -21.04
C VAL A 220 10.66 16.63 -22.17
N GLN A 221 10.30 17.91 -22.03
CA GLN A 221 10.71 18.99 -22.90
C GLN A 221 11.67 19.91 -22.15
N ALA A 222 12.83 20.20 -22.74
CA ALA A 222 13.79 21.12 -22.16
C ALA A 222 14.62 21.80 -23.26
N ARG A 223 15.43 22.78 -22.86
CA ARG A 223 16.46 23.37 -23.71
C ARG A 223 17.80 23.24 -22.99
N ILE A 224 18.74 22.50 -23.55
CA ILE A 224 20.08 22.36 -22.98
C ILE A 224 20.94 23.51 -23.51
N CYS A 225 21.52 24.30 -22.62
CA CYS A 225 22.41 25.37 -23.02
C CYS A 225 23.79 24.84 -23.42
N GLY A 226 24.15 24.85 -24.71
CA GLY A 226 25.47 24.42 -25.21
C GLY A 226 26.65 25.32 -24.82
N GLY A 227 26.49 26.20 -23.83
CA GLY A 227 27.47 27.16 -23.34
C GLY A 227 27.27 27.45 -21.85
N ALA A 228 27.34 28.72 -21.43
CA ALA A 228 27.16 29.09 -20.03
C ALA A 228 25.74 29.64 -19.76
N LEU A 229 25.17 29.30 -18.61
CA LEU A 229 23.96 29.98 -18.12
C LEU A 229 24.35 31.30 -17.43
N VAL A 230 23.79 32.41 -17.88
CA VAL A 230 24.04 33.74 -17.29
C VAL A 230 22.71 34.49 -17.18
N PHE A 231 22.35 34.89 -15.95
CA PHE A 231 21.07 35.56 -15.62
C PHE A 231 19.81 34.82 -16.15
N GLY A 232 19.83 33.48 -16.17
CA GLY A 232 18.71 32.67 -16.67
C GLY A 232 18.62 32.59 -18.20
N GLY A 233 19.56 33.19 -18.93
CA GLY A 233 19.73 33.03 -20.37
C GLY A 233 20.86 32.07 -20.73
N CYS A 234 20.80 31.52 -21.94
CA CYS A 234 21.88 30.71 -22.49
C CYS A 234 22.85 31.57 -23.29
N LEU A 235 24.10 31.67 -22.85
CA LEU A 235 25.22 32.18 -23.64
C LEU A 235 25.82 31.02 -24.44
N GLY A 236 25.17 30.68 -25.55
CA GLY A 236 25.52 29.56 -26.41
C GLY A 236 24.37 29.18 -27.34
N ILE A 237 24.45 28.00 -27.95
CA ILE A 237 23.37 27.45 -28.76
C ILE A 237 22.47 26.60 -27.85
N PRO A 238 21.21 27.00 -27.63
CA PRO A 238 20.25 26.15 -26.91
C PRO A 238 19.81 25.00 -27.82
N VAL A 239 20.02 23.77 -27.34
CA VAL A 239 19.62 22.54 -28.04
C VAL A 239 18.28 22.10 -27.45
N PRO A 240 17.20 21.99 -28.26
CA PRO A 240 15.95 21.45 -27.76
C PRO A 240 16.09 19.97 -27.41
N LEU A 241 15.45 19.58 -26.32
CA LEU A 241 15.25 18.21 -25.88
C LEU A 241 13.74 17.96 -25.86
N ASP A 242 13.29 16.90 -26.51
CA ASP A 242 11.92 16.42 -26.46
C ASP A 242 11.96 14.88 -26.53
N ALA A 243 11.71 14.22 -25.41
CA ALA A 243 11.85 12.77 -25.32
C ALA A 243 10.84 12.17 -24.37
N TRP A 244 10.41 10.94 -24.66
CA TRP A 244 9.68 10.11 -23.71
C TRP A 244 10.66 9.39 -22.80
N GLY A 245 10.41 9.46 -21.50
CA GLY A 245 11.09 8.67 -20.48
C GLY A 245 10.06 7.92 -19.64
N CYS A 246 10.35 6.66 -19.34
CA CYS A 246 9.48 5.86 -18.48
C CYS A 246 10.28 4.97 -17.52
N THR A 247 9.63 4.58 -16.42
CA THR A 247 10.13 3.56 -15.48
C THR A 247 8.95 2.87 -14.81
N GLY A 248 9.16 1.64 -14.32
CA GLY A 248 8.06 0.82 -13.83
C GLY A 248 7.24 0.20 -14.97
N ARG A 249 6.17 -0.52 -14.61
CA ARG A 249 5.25 -1.12 -15.58
C ARG A 249 4.22 -0.11 -16.02
N THR A 250 4.12 0.13 -17.32
CA THR A 250 3.20 1.13 -17.87
C THR A 250 2.27 0.49 -18.89
N GLN A 251 1.02 0.94 -18.94
CA GLN A 251 0.06 0.56 -19.98
C GLN A 251 0.04 1.54 -21.16
N PHE A 252 0.83 2.61 -21.10
CA PHE A 252 0.85 3.66 -22.11
C PHE A 252 1.63 3.18 -23.35
N THR A 253 0.99 3.25 -24.52
CA THR A 253 1.55 2.72 -25.77
C THR A 253 2.58 3.65 -26.43
N GLY A 254 2.81 4.84 -25.87
CA GLY A 254 3.75 5.83 -26.41
C GLY A 254 5.10 5.89 -25.70
N ASP A 255 5.41 4.91 -24.84
CA ASP A 255 6.68 4.79 -24.15
C ASP A 255 7.33 3.40 -24.35
N PRO A 256 8.63 3.23 -24.05
CA PRO A 256 9.35 1.97 -24.24
C PRO A 256 9.27 0.99 -23.05
N CYS A 257 8.49 1.29 -22.02
CA CYS A 257 8.30 0.40 -20.87
C CYS A 257 7.28 -0.69 -21.17
N GLY A 258 7.46 -1.83 -20.52
CA GLY A 258 6.59 -2.99 -20.68
C GLY A 258 5.59 -3.09 -19.53
N THR A 259 4.69 -4.07 -19.63
CA THR A 259 3.69 -4.36 -18.60
C THR A 259 4.10 -5.51 -17.67
N GLY A 260 5.29 -6.10 -17.86
CA GLY A 260 5.74 -7.31 -17.16
C GLY A 260 6.37 -7.04 -15.79
N LEU A 261 6.50 -8.09 -14.97
CA LEU A 261 7.22 -8.04 -13.68
C LEU A 261 8.67 -7.58 -13.81
N SER A 262 9.32 -7.86 -14.94
CA SER A 262 10.70 -7.41 -15.23
C SER A 262 10.85 -5.90 -15.36
N ASP A 263 9.75 -5.20 -15.63
CA ASP A 263 9.72 -3.73 -15.74
C ASP A 263 9.26 -3.07 -14.44
N ALA A 264 8.82 -3.86 -13.45
CA ALA A 264 8.29 -3.33 -12.20
C ALA A 264 9.36 -2.60 -11.39
N LEU A 265 8.97 -1.48 -10.80
CA LEU A 265 9.80 -0.72 -9.89
C LEU A 265 9.16 -0.75 -8.51
N PHE A 266 9.86 -1.34 -7.54
CA PHE A 266 9.41 -1.43 -6.15
C PHE A 266 10.25 -0.55 -5.24
N VAL A 267 9.59 0.13 -4.30
CA VAL A 267 10.23 0.94 -3.26
C VAL A 267 9.53 0.69 -1.94
N ASP A 268 10.29 0.20 -0.96
CA ASP A 268 9.85 0.11 0.42
C ASP A 268 10.09 1.46 1.11
N ILE A 269 9.03 2.03 1.69
CA ILE A 269 9.04 3.35 2.30
C ILE A 269 8.51 3.20 3.72
N ALA A 270 9.29 3.63 4.70
CA ALA A 270 8.91 3.59 6.10
C ALA A 270 9.30 4.90 6.78
N GLY A 271 8.41 5.44 7.62
CA GLY A 271 8.74 6.65 8.37
C GLY A 271 7.57 7.20 9.17
N THR A 272 7.89 8.16 10.03
CA THR A 272 6.92 8.93 10.80
C THR A 272 6.66 10.25 10.09
N ARG A 273 5.38 10.60 9.87
CA ARG A 273 4.93 11.86 9.27
C ARG A 273 5.61 12.19 7.95
N MET A 274 5.73 11.19 7.07
CA MET A 274 6.30 11.37 5.74
C MET A 274 5.41 12.31 4.94
N GLN A 275 6.04 13.28 4.25
CA GLN A 275 5.34 14.28 3.43
C GLN A 275 5.75 14.19 1.97
N THR A 276 6.82 13.46 1.66
CA THR A 276 7.32 13.29 0.31
C THR A 276 7.51 11.83 -0.04
N LEU A 277 7.36 11.54 -1.33
CA LEU A 277 7.73 10.27 -1.96
C LEU A 277 8.97 10.53 -2.81
N GLY A 278 10.04 9.80 -2.53
CA GLY A 278 11.32 9.95 -3.23
C GLY A 278 11.66 8.73 -4.07
N LEU A 279 12.01 8.95 -5.34
CA LEU A 279 12.76 8.01 -6.16
C LEU A 279 14.21 8.52 -6.23
N ARG A 280 15.13 7.87 -5.51
CA ARG A 280 16.52 8.35 -5.36
C ARG A 280 17.40 8.15 -6.58
N SER A 281 17.04 7.23 -7.48
CA SER A 281 17.71 7.00 -8.75
C SER A 281 16.88 5.97 -9.51
N ALA A 282 16.09 6.45 -10.47
CA ALA A 282 15.34 5.60 -11.38
C ALA A 282 16.07 5.57 -12.73
N LYS A 283 16.36 4.36 -13.22
CA LYS A 283 16.77 4.19 -14.60
C LYS A 283 15.54 4.37 -15.49
N LEU A 284 15.61 5.37 -16.36
CA LEU A 284 14.59 5.68 -17.35
C LEU A 284 14.93 4.98 -18.66
N LYS A 285 13.95 4.28 -19.23
CA LYS A 285 14.00 3.89 -20.64
C LYS A 285 13.56 5.08 -21.48
N LEU A 286 14.28 5.37 -22.55
CA LEU A 286 14.03 6.52 -23.42
C LEU A 286 13.56 6.05 -24.78
N ASP A 287 12.58 6.74 -25.38
CA ASP A 287 12.25 6.62 -26.80
C ASP A 287 12.62 7.92 -27.53
N GLY A 288 13.47 7.79 -28.55
CA GLY A 288 14.31 8.86 -29.06
C GLY A 288 14.02 9.23 -30.51
N ASN A 289 12.97 10.02 -30.75
CA ASN A 289 12.80 10.75 -32.02
C ASN A 289 13.23 12.23 -31.93
N GLY A 290 13.60 12.74 -30.74
CA GLY A 290 13.85 14.17 -30.50
C GLY A 290 15.22 14.56 -29.96
N PHE A 291 16.14 13.62 -29.75
CA PHE A 291 17.56 13.95 -29.58
C PHE A 291 18.18 14.17 -30.96
N SER A 292 19.12 15.12 -31.10
CA SER A 292 19.90 15.21 -32.34
C SER A 292 20.61 13.87 -32.58
N SER A 293 20.81 13.48 -33.84
CA SER A 293 21.37 12.16 -34.22
C SER A 293 22.76 11.84 -33.63
N LEU A 294 23.37 12.81 -32.92
CA LEU A 294 24.63 12.67 -32.21
C LEU A 294 24.44 12.16 -30.77
N ILE A 295 23.30 12.46 -30.13
CA ILE A 295 23.01 12.12 -28.72
C ILE A 295 22.16 10.85 -28.61
N THR A 296 21.27 10.59 -29.57
CA THR A 296 20.48 9.33 -29.66
C THR A 296 21.35 8.09 -29.65
N THR A 297 22.55 8.17 -30.23
CA THR A 297 23.48 7.03 -30.40
C THR A 297 24.32 6.76 -29.13
N LEU A 298 24.23 7.65 -28.13
CA LEU A 298 25.02 7.57 -26.90
C LEU A 298 24.17 7.22 -25.66
N LEU A 299 22.83 7.27 -25.73
CA LEU A 299 21.95 7.13 -24.56
C LEU A 299 20.74 6.23 -24.80
N ASP A 300 20.90 4.94 -24.51
CA ASP A 300 19.79 3.98 -24.41
C ASP A 300 19.01 4.10 -23.09
N SER A 301 19.55 4.84 -22.11
CA SER A 301 18.90 5.08 -20.81
C SER A 301 19.45 6.32 -20.12
N ALA A 302 18.60 7.01 -19.35
CA ALA A 302 18.99 8.10 -18.45
C ALA A 302 18.69 7.73 -16.99
N TYR A 303 19.25 8.49 -16.06
CA TYR A 303 18.90 8.42 -14.64
C TYR A 303 18.21 9.70 -14.20
N ALA A 304 17.17 9.56 -13.40
CA ALA A 304 16.50 10.69 -12.77
C ALA A 304 16.17 10.39 -11.32
N GLN A 305 16.10 11.45 -10.53
CA GLN A 305 15.58 11.42 -9.18
C GLN A 305 14.27 12.19 -9.16
N LEU A 306 13.25 11.65 -8.51
CA LEU A 306 12.01 12.37 -8.26
C LEU A 306 11.88 12.58 -6.77
N ASN A 307 11.58 13.80 -6.36
CA ASN A 307 11.15 14.10 -5.00
C ASN A 307 9.81 14.81 -5.10
N THR A 308 8.71 14.09 -4.86
CA THR A 308 7.36 14.65 -4.94
C THR A 308 6.75 14.78 -3.57
N ASP A 309 6.00 15.85 -3.35
CA ASP A 309 5.16 15.99 -2.17
C ASP A 309 3.96 15.06 -2.33
N LEU A 310 3.53 14.45 -1.23
CA LEU A 310 2.41 13.52 -1.20
C LEU A 310 1.07 14.22 -1.50
N ARG A 311 1.00 15.56 -1.40
CA ARG A 311 -0.17 16.32 -1.86
C ARG A 311 -0.45 16.17 -3.34
N SER A 312 0.58 15.94 -4.15
CA SER A 312 0.43 15.69 -5.60
C SER A 312 0.04 14.23 -5.91
N VAL A 313 0.01 13.34 -4.91
CA VAL A 313 -0.36 11.93 -5.05
C VAL A 313 -1.86 11.76 -4.78
N HIS A 314 -2.66 11.76 -5.84
CA HIS A 314 -4.12 11.73 -5.75
C HIS A 314 -4.76 10.34 -5.79
N LYS A 315 -3.98 9.29 -5.99
CA LYS A 315 -4.45 7.90 -6.16
C LYS A 315 -3.45 6.93 -5.54
N LEU A 316 -3.96 5.98 -4.76
CA LEU A 316 -3.27 4.76 -4.37
C LEU A 316 -4.23 3.59 -4.58
N THR A 317 -3.81 2.54 -5.29
CA THR A 317 -4.64 1.34 -5.47
C THR A 317 -4.04 0.15 -4.72
N PHE A 318 -4.94 -0.72 -4.25
CA PHE A 318 -4.66 -1.89 -3.44
C PHE A 318 -5.20 -3.09 -4.20
N GLU A 319 -4.33 -4.00 -4.59
CA GLU A 319 -4.65 -5.18 -5.36
C GLU A 319 -4.40 -6.40 -4.48
N ASP A 320 -5.47 -6.86 -3.83
CA ASP A 320 -5.42 -7.90 -2.80
C ASP A 320 -4.26 -7.71 -1.80
N THR A 321 -3.98 -6.47 -1.42
CA THR A 321 -2.83 -6.08 -0.61
C THR A 321 -2.87 -6.82 0.73
N PRO A 322 -1.91 -7.72 1.03
CA PRO A 322 -1.96 -8.53 2.24
C PRO A 322 -1.55 -7.73 3.48
N ASP A 323 -2.08 -8.14 4.64
CA ASP A 323 -1.76 -7.55 5.96
C ASP A 323 -1.92 -6.02 5.99
N PHE A 324 -2.98 -5.51 5.36
CA PHE A 324 -3.33 -4.10 5.42
C PHE A 324 -3.88 -3.74 6.81
N PHE A 325 -3.31 -2.73 7.46
CA PHE A 325 -3.81 -2.29 8.76
C PHE A 325 -3.45 -0.84 9.08
N ILE A 326 -4.19 -0.26 10.01
CA ILE A 326 -3.79 0.91 10.78
C ILE A 326 -3.57 0.49 12.23
N SER A 327 -2.56 1.04 12.89
CA SER A 327 -2.33 0.78 14.31
C SER A 327 -2.02 2.07 15.06
N PHE A 328 -2.18 2.02 16.37
CA PHE A 328 -1.66 3.04 17.27
C PHE A 328 -1.06 2.39 18.50
N GLN A 329 0.12 2.85 18.87
CA GLN A 329 0.93 2.28 19.93
C GLN A 329 1.75 3.34 20.64
N ARG A 330 2.06 3.10 21.91
CA ARG A 330 2.87 4.02 22.74
C ARG A 330 4.38 3.78 22.63
N GLU A 331 4.77 2.62 22.10
CA GLU A 331 6.15 2.19 21.87
C GLU A 331 6.21 1.42 20.54
N PRO A 332 7.37 1.25 19.90
CA PRO A 332 7.42 0.56 18.62
C PRO A 332 7.04 -0.92 18.71
N ILE A 333 6.19 -1.40 17.79
CA ILE A 333 5.67 -2.78 17.80
C ILE A 333 5.73 -3.38 16.40
N ALA A 334 6.32 -4.57 16.27
CA ALA A 334 6.25 -5.40 15.07
C ALA A 334 5.11 -6.41 15.22
N TYR A 335 3.93 -6.07 14.69
CA TYR A 335 2.76 -6.93 14.78
C TYR A 335 2.91 -8.21 13.92
N PRO A 336 2.38 -9.36 14.35
CA PRO A 336 2.27 -10.54 13.51
C PRO A 336 1.51 -10.23 12.22
N ARG A 337 2.00 -10.76 11.10
CA ARG A 337 1.27 -10.69 9.83
C ARG A 337 0.00 -11.53 9.91
N TYR A 338 -1.02 -11.21 9.12
CA TYR A 338 -2.25 -12.00 9.14
C TYR A 338 -2.03 -13.50 8.87
N SER A 339 -1.26 -13.80 7.82
CA SER A 339 -0.94 -15.16 7.33
C SER A 339 -0.03 -15.96 8.25
N LYS A 340 0.63 -15.31 9.22
CA LYS A 340 1.69 -15.89 10.07
C LYS A 340 2.92 -16.41 9.29
N LEU A 341 3.03 -16.06 8.01
CA LEU A 341 4.12 -16.48 7.13
C LEU A 341 4.93 -15.26 6.68
N PRO A 342 6.23 -15.44 6.41
CA PRO A 342 7.01 -14.44 5.68
C PRO A 342 6.42 -14.15 4.29
N PRO A 343 6.55 -12.92 3.76
CA PRO A 343 6.06 -12.58 2.41
C PRO A 343 6.57 -13.54 1.34
N ILE A 344 7.84 -13.95 1.39
CA ILE A 344 8.42 -14.88 0.41
C ILE A 344 7.78 -16.28 0.43
N SER A 345 7.11 -16.65 1.53
CA SER A 345 6.41 -17.93 1.66
C SER A 345 4.90 -17.82 1.37
N GLU A 346 4.33 -16.63 1.53
CA GLU A 346 2.92 -16.35 1.27
C GLU A 346 2.64 -16.05 -0.22
N LEU A 347 3.55 -15.30 -0.86
CA LEU A 347 3.42 -14.90 -2.24
C LEU A 347 3.95 -16.04 -3.13
N ALA A 348 3.05 -16.72 -3.84
CA ALA A 348 3.31 -17.90 -4.67
C ALA A 348 4.00 -17.61 -6.02
N GLY A 349 4.71 -16.49 -6.14
CA GLY A 349 5.63 -16.19 -7.24
C GLY A 349 5.05 -15.39 -8.41
N ASN A 350 3.75 -15.08 -8.42
CA ASN A 350 3.10 -14.28 -9.48
C ASN A 350 2.53 -12.96 -8.96
N GLU A 351 2.57 -12.75 -7.66
CA GLU A 351 2.08 -11.56 -6.99
C GLU A 351 3.08 -10.42 -7.18
N PHE A 352 2.55 -9.23 -7.49
CA PHE A 352 3.36 -8.03 -7.65
C PHE A 352 3.76 -7.48 -6.28
N ASP A 353 4.86 -7.95 -5.72
CA ASP A 353 5.51 -7.42 -4.52
C ASP A 353 7.03 -7.46 -4.69
N GLY A 354 7.74 -6.47 -4.12
CA GLY A 354 9.20 -6.41 -4.11
C GLY A 354 9.87 -7.68 -3.56
N CYS A 355 9.20 -8.43 -2.68
CA CYS A 355 9.72 -9.65 -2.06
C CYS A 355 9.95 -10.84 -3.01
N ASN A 356 9.36 -10.84 -4.20
CA ASN A 356 9.57 -11.86 -5.22
C ASN A 356 10.50 -11.38 -6.35
N THR A 357 11.28 -10.33 -6.10
CA THR A 357 12.14 -9.70 -7.11
C THR A 357 13.52 -9.36 -6.52
N SER A 358 14.38 -8.73 -7.31
CA SER A 358 15.64 -8.16 -6.82
C SER A 358 15.47 -7.02 -5.80
N TYR A 359 14.24 -6.53 -5.58
CA TYR A 359 13.92 -5.49 -4.60
C TYR A 359 13.61 -6.03 -3.19
N ALA A 360 13.78 -7.33 -2.95
CA ALA A 360 13.49 -7.94 -1.65
C ALA A 360 14.30 -7.28 -0.52
N THR A 361 13.62 -6.83 0.53
CA THR A 361 14.23 -6.26 1.74
C THR A 361 14.13 -7.24 2.90
N ALA A 362 14.64 -6.86 4.08
CA ALA A 362 14.59 -7.69 5.28
C ALA A 362 13.15 -8.10 5.66
N ARG A 363 12.13 -7.29 5.33
CA ARG A 363 10.72 -7.61 5.62
C ARG A 363 10.26 -8.92 4.98
N CYS A 364 10.85 -9.29 3.84
CA CYS A 364 10.41 -10.42 3.02
C CYS A 364 10.62 -11.77 3.71
N ASN A 365 11.47 -11.81 4.73
CA ASN A 365 11.78 -12.99 5.50
C ASN A 365 11.11 -13.02 6.88
N SER A 366 10.42 -11.96 7.31
CA SER A 366 9.77 -11.93 8.63
C SER A 366 8.27 -12.21 8.55
N ALA A 367 7.78 -13.02 9.47
CA ALA A 367 6.36 -13.22 9.69
C ALA A 367 5.73 -12.11 10.56
N TYR A 368 6.51 -11.08 10.91
CA TYR A 368 6.07 -9.85 11.54
C TYR A 368 6.14 -8.69 10.55
N ALA A 369 5.23 -7.73 10.67
CA ALA A 369 5.24 -6.50 9.91
C ALA A 369 6.49 -5.66 10.24
N VAL A 370 6.83 -4.72 9.36
CA VAL A 370 7.84 -3.69 9.64
C VAL A 370 7.42 -2.98 10.94
N PRO A 371 8.35 -2.77 11.91
CA PRO A 371 8.00 -2.18 13.20
C PRO A 371 7.25 -0.85 13.04
N ALA A 372 6.07 -0.80 13.63
CA ALA A 372 5.24 0.39 13.65
C ALA A 372 5.77 1.34 14.73
N ASN A 373 6.20 2.55 14.35
CA ASN A 373 6.69 3.55 15.30
C ASN A 373 5.59 4.03 16.25
N THR A 374 5.97 4.54 17.41
CA THR A 374 5.06 5.19 18.37
C THR A 374 4.15 6.24 17.70
N GLY A 375 2.87 6.27 18.08
CA GLY A 375 1.82 7.08 17.44
C GLY A 375 0.93 6.26 16.51
N TRP A 376 0.25 6.93 15.57
CA TRP A 376 -0.53 6.24 14.54
C TRP A 376 0.36 5.77 13.39
N TRP A 377 0.03 4.62 12.81
CA TRP A 377 0.82 3.97 11.77
C TRP A 377 -0.08 3.29 10.74
N LEU A 378 0.15 3.54 9.45
CA LEU A 378 -0.47 2.83 8.34
C LEU A 378 0.48 1.77 7.79
N ASN A 379 0.02 0.54 7.65
CA ASN A 379 0.77 -0.54 6.99
C ASN A 379 0.05 -0.96 5.71
N ALA A 380 0.70 -0.74 4.58
CA ALA A 380 0.26 -1.20 3.26
C ALA A 380 1.46 -1.82 2.52
N PRO A 381 1.73 -3.12 2.71
CA PRO A 381 2.92 -3.78 2.19
C PRO A 381 3.01 -3.89 0.66
N SER A 382 1.88 -3.73 -0.04
CA SER A 382 1.81 -3.72 -1.50
C SER A 382 0.78 -2.70 -1.96
N VAL A 383 1.21 -1.44 -2.13
CA VAL A 383 0.41 -0.34 -2.68
C VAL A 383 0.87 -0.02 -4.10
N LYS A 384 -0.04 0.39 -4.98
CA LYS A 384 0.25 0.68 -6.38
C LYS A 384 0.02 2.16 -6.67
N LEU A 385 1.06 2.82 -7.20
CA LEU A 385 0.97 4.10 -7.88
C LEU A 385 1.49 3.88 -9.30
N LEU A 386 0.61 3.27 -10.12
CA LEU A 386 0.93 2.89 -11.48
C LEU A 386 0.23 3.80 -12.49
N ASP A 387 0.84 3.84 -13.67
CA ASP A 387 0.39 4.56 -14.86
C ASP A 387 0.29 6.07 -14.61
N VAL A 388 1.28 6.61 -13.90
CA VAL A 388 1.43 8.06 -13.78
C VAL A 388 1.90 8.60 -15.14
N LEU A 389 1.16 9.53 -15.73
CA LEU A 389 1.45 10.05 -17.06
C LEU A 389 1.54 11.57 -17.02
N ASN A 390 2.60 12.13 -17.62
CA ASN A 390 2.68 13.55 -17.92
C ASN A 390 3.18 13.72 -19.36
N GLU A 391 2.33 14.24 -20.25
CA GLU A 391 2.66 14.38 -21.67
C GLU A 391 3.34 15.71 -22.03
N SER A 392 3.55 16.60 -21.07
CA SER A 392 3.99 17.98 -21.32
C SER A 392 4.89 18.56 -20.23
N ALA A 393 5.76 17.74 -19.63
CA ALA A 393 6.68 18.19 -18.60
C ALA A 393 7.79 19.06 -19.19
N ASN A 394 7.73 20.37 -18.96
CA ASN A 394 8.72 21.33 -19.44
C ASN A 394 9.68 21.74 -18.31
N LEU A 395 10.93 21.28 -18.38
CA LEU A 395 11.97 21.59 -17.41
C LEU A 395 12.69 22.93 -17.68
N GLY A 396 12.31 23.63 -18.74
CA GLY A 396 12.87 24.93 -19.09
C GLY A 396 14.30 24.85 -19.62
N LEU A 397 15.12 25.84 -19.26
CA LEU A 397 16.52 25.93 -19.70
C LEU A 397 17.44 25.24 -18.69
N LEU A 398 18.12 24.18 -19.14
CA LEU A 398 19.06 23.38 -18.37
C LEU A 398 20.51 23.71 -18.74
N SER A 399 21.42 23.58 -17.79
CA SER A 399 22.85 23.68 -18.04
C SER A 399 23.39 22.39 -18.68
N ILE A 400 24.61 22.44 -19.20
CA ILE A 400 25.34 21.22 -19.59
C ILE A 400 25.54 20.30 -18.37
N GLY A 401 25.77 20.86 -17.18
CA GLY A 401 25.93 20.06 -15.95
C GLY A 401 24.68 19.22 -15.67
N ASP A 402 23.50 19.84 -15.74
CA ASP A 402 22.22 19.15 -15.55
C ASP A 402 22.01 18.03 -16.59
N ALA A 403 22.44 18.25 -17.83
CA ALA A 403 22.39 17.24 -18.87
C ALA A 403 23.40 16.09 -18.65
N LEU A 404 24.55 16.37 -18.03
CA LEU A 404 25.53 15.35 -17.64
C LEU A 404 25.02 14.49 -16.48
N ASP A 405 24.26 15.09 -15.55
CA ASP A 405 23.66 14.36 -14.43
C ASP A 405 22.67 13.30 -14.90
N LEU A 406 22.04 13.47 -16.08
CA LEU A 406 21.18 12.44 -16.69
C LEU A 406 21.94 11.18 -17.14
N LEU A 407 23.26 11.28 -17.36
CA LEU A 407 24.08 10.19 -17.93
C LEU A 407 24.52 9.16 -16.89
N ALA A 408 24.44 9.51 -15.60
CA ALA A 408 24.91 8.64 -14.52
C ALA A 408 24.02 8.75 -13.28
N ALA A 409 23.97 7.69 -12.48
CA ALA A 409 23.36 7.77 -11.16
C ALA A 409 24.09 8.82 -10.30
N PRO A 410 23.37 9.64 -9.51
CA PRO A 410 21.97 9.43 -9.13
C PRO A 410 20.94 9.99 -10.12
N GLY A 411 21.33 10.74 -11.16
CA GLY A 411 20.40 11.36 -12.09
C GLY A 411 20.06 12.81 -11.77
N TYR A 412 19.46 13.51 -12.72
CA TYR A 412 18.91 14.85 -12.52
C TYR A 412 17.74 14.82 -11.53
N LEU A 413 17.72 15.73 -10.56
CA LEU A 413 16.65 15.84 -9.56
C LEU A 413 15.50 16.69 -10.08
N ILE A 414 14.32 16.08 -10.13
CA ILE A 414 13.05 16.76 -10.43
C ILE A 414 12.27 16.88 -9.13
N GLU A 415 12.16 18.11 -8.63
CA GLU A 415 11.42 18.42 -7.40
C GLU A 415 9.98 18.80 -7.71
N HIS A 416 9.05 18.15 -7.03
CA HIS A 416 7.61 18.36 -7.14
C HIS A 416 7.10 18.36 -8.59
N PRO A 417 7.42 17.32 -9.39
CA PRO A 417 6.88 17.20 -10.74
C PRO A 417 5.35 17.19 -10.72
N GLU A 418 4.74 17.80 -11.72
CA GLU A 418 3.33 17.60 -12.02
C GLU A 418 3.14 16.18 -12.57
N PHE A 419 2.20 15.44 -12.02
CA PHE A 419 1.91 14.06 -12.42
C PHE A 419 0.61 13.93 -13.21
N GLU A 420 -0.13 15.02 -13.34
CA GLU A 420 -1.44 15.12 -13.95
C GLU A 420 -2.51 14.17 -13.37
N LEU A 421 -2.24 13.61 -12.20
CA LEU A 421 -3.17 12.77 -11.46
C LEU A 421 -4.38 13.60 -11.05
N SER A 422 -5.56 13.18 -11.47
CA SER A 422 -6.81 13.82 -11.07
C SER A 422 -7.48 13.00 -9.96
N PRO A 423 -7.83 13.61 -8.82
CA PRO A 423 -8.57 12.92 -7.78
C PRO A 423 -9.97 12.56 -8.29
N ALA A 424 -10.49 11.40 -7.89
CA ALA A 424 -11.85 10.99 -8.25
C ALA A 424 -12.88 11.65 -7.34
N LYS A 425 -14.02 12.04 -7.93
CA LYS A 425 -15.21 12.44 -7.18
C LYS A 425 -16.03 11.19 -6.88
N ASN A 426 -15.87 10.61 -5.70
CA ASN A 426 -16.64 9.44 -5.26
C ASN A 426 -18.04 9.83 -4.73
N CYS A 427 -18.72 10.76 -5.40
CA CYS A 427 -20.05 11.20 -5.03
C CYS A 427 -21.09 10.15 -5.44
N TYR A 428 -21.85 9.63 -4.48
CA TYR A 428 -22.87 8.61 -4.73
C TYR A 428 -24.10 8.78 -3.82
N GLY A 429 -25.23 8.23 -4.25
CA GLY A 429 -26.51 8.26 -3.53
C GLY A 429 -27.33 9.53 -3.77
N SER A 430 -28.60 9.49 -3.37
CA SER A 430 -29.56 10.60 -3.60
C SER A 430 -29.17 11.92 -2.93
N SER A 431 -28.35 11.87 -1.88
CA SER A 431 -27.80 13.02 -1.17
C SER A 431 -26.48 13.53 -1.75
N ASN A 432 -25.91 12.87 -2.77
CA ASN A 432 -24.57 13.15 -3.32
C ASN A 432 -23.54 13.39 -2.21
N PHE A 433 -23.30 12.39 -1.36
CA PHE A 433 -22.32 12.53 -0.30
C PHE A 433 -20.93 12.65 -0.93
N CYS A 434 -20.37 13.85 -0.87
CA CYS A 434 -19.00 14.23 -1.18
C CYS A 434 -18.52 15.09 0.01
#